data_AF-A0A432HPU6-F1
#
_entry.id   AF-A0A432HPU6-F1
#
_cell.length_a   1.000
_cell.length_b   1.000
_cell.length_c   1.000
_cell.angle_alpha   90.00
_cell.angle_beta   90.00
_cell.angle_gamma   90.00
#
_symmetry.space_group_name_H-M   'P 1'
#
loop_
_entity.id
_entity.type
_entity.pdbx_description
1 polymer ?
#
loop_
_entity_poly.entity_id
_entity_poly.type
_entity_poly.pdbx_seq_one_letter_code
_entity_poly.pdbx_strand_id
1 'polypeptide(L)' 'MIQKSVQFLREVRVELKKVTWPSRKQTIGSTVVVLVLVLLISIYLGVADIGLTNFVRVVLQ' A
#
# COMPACT_ATOMS: atom_id res chain seq x y z
N MET A 1 -3.90 -28.64 -26.61
CA MET A 1 -3.34 -27.49 -25.86
C MET A 1 -4.38 -26.81 -24.97
N ILE A 2 -5.58 -26.48 -25.48
CA ILE A 2 -6.66 -25.84 -24.72
C ILE A 2 -7.07 -26.62 -23.45
N GLN A 3 -7.18 -27.95 -23.53
CA GLN A 3 -7.53 -28.78 -22.35
C GLN A 3 -6.49 -28.72 -21.22
N LYS A 4 -5.20 -28.58 -21.53
CA LYS A 4 -4.15 -28.43 -20.50
C LYS A 4 -4.26 -27.09 -19.76
N SER A 5 -4.60 -26.01 -20.46
CA SER A 5 -4.80 -24.69 -19.85
C SER A 5 -6.04 -24.64 -18.95
N VAL A 6 -7.13 -25.31 -19.33
CA VAL A 6 -8.34 -25.42 -18.50
C VAL A 6 -8.06 -26.24 -17.23
N GLN A 7 -7.29 -27.32 -17.35
CA GLN A 7 -6.83 -28.11 -16.20
C GLN A 7 -5.97 -27.27 -15.25
N PHE A 8 -5.01 -26.50 -15.79
CA PHE A 8 -4.15 -25.60 -15.03
C PHE A 8 -4.94 -24.53 -14.27
N LEU A 9 -5.93 -23.88 -14.90
CA LEU A 9 -6.79 -22.91 -14.21
C LEU A 9 -7.62 -23.56 -13.09
N ARG A 10 -8.04 -24.81 -13.26
CA ARG A 10 -8.76 -25.57 -12.24
C ARG A 10 -7.86 -25.87 -11.04
N GLU A 11 -6.62 -26.26 -11.28
CA GLU A 11 -5.60 -26.51 -10.25
C GLU A 11 -5.24 -25.22 -9.50
N VAL A 12 -5.01 -24.10 -10.21
CA VAL A 12 -4.76 -22.78 -9.60
C VAL A 12 -5.92 -22.35 -8.71
N ARG A 13 -7.18 -22.58 -9.13
CA ARG A 13 -8.35 -22.26 -8.30
C ARG A 13 -8.42 -23.12 -7.02
N VAL A 14 -7.93 -24.35 -7.06
CA VAL A 14 -7.87 -25.24 -5.89
C VAL A 14 -6.76 -24.79 -4.93
N GLU A 15 -5.59 -24.41 -5.43
CA GLU A 15 -4.49 -23.88 -4.62
C GLU A 15 -4.83 -22.50 -4.01
N LEU A 16 -5.50 -21.62 -4.76
CA LEU A 16 -5.98 -20.33 -4.25
C LEU A 16 -7.02 -20.46 -3.12
N LYS A 17 -7.72 -21.60 -3.04
CA LYS A 17 -8.61 -21.91 -1.90
C LYS A 17 -7.86 -22.34 -0.65
N LYS A 18 -6.63 -22.84 -0.78
CA LYS A 18 -5.76 -23.15 0.37
C LYS A 18 -5.08 -21.91 0.94
N VAL A 19 -5.09 -20.79 0.20
CA VAL A 19 -4.60 -19.50 0.70
C VAL A 19 -5.54 -19.03 1.82
N THR A 20 -5.01 -18.96 3.02
CA THR A 20 -5.70 -18.40 4.19
C THR A 20 -5.74 -16.89 4.05
N TRP A 21 -6.80 -16.38 3.44
CA TRP A 21 -7.02 -14.94 3.34
C TRP A 21 -7.25 -14.33 4.73
N PRO A 22 -6.64 -13.18 5.02
CA PRO A 22 -6.82 -12.49 6.29
C PRO A 22 -8.30 -12.16 6.50
N SER A 23 -8.77 -12.30 7.73
CA SER A 23 -10.15 -11.95 8.07
C SER A 23 -10.39 -10.45 7.82
N ARG A 24 -11.61 -10.07 7.43
CA ARG A 24 -11.98 -8.67 7.14
C ARG A 24 -11.55 -7.69 8.24
N LYS A 25 -11.62 -8.12 9.51
CA LYS A 25 -11.20 -7.32 10.67
C LYS A 25 -9.69 -7.06 10.68
N GLN A 26 -8.89 -8.04 10.32
CA GLN A 26 -7.42 -7.94 10.29
C GLN A 26 -6.96 -7.06 9.12
N THR A 27 -7.60 -7.19 7.95
CA THR A 27 -7.33 -6.33 6.79
C THR A 27 -7.62 -4.86 7.12
N ILE A 28 -8.77 -4.58 7.72
CA ILE A 28 -9.14 -3.20 8.12
C ILE A 28 -8.15 -2.66 9.17
N GLY A 29 -7.78 -3.46 10.18
CA GLY A 29 -6.80 -3.07 11.19
C GLY A 29 -5.46 -2.66 10.57
N SER A 30 -4.91 -3.48 9.68
CA SER A 30 -3.65 -3.17 8.99
C SER A 30 -3.77 -1.94 8.08
N THR A 31 -4.89 -1.76 7.36
CA THR A 31 -5.09 -0.58 6.51
C THR A 31 -5.18 0.70 7.33
N VAL A 32 -5.84 0.69 8.50
CA VAL A 32 -5.94 1.86 9.38
C VAL A 32 -4.56 2.29 9.89
N VAL A 33 -3.72 1.33 10.30
CA VAL A 33 -2.34 1.63 10.73
C VAL A 33 -1.54 2.28 9.60
N VAL A 34 -1.64 1.74 8.38
CA VAL A 34 -0.96 2.31 7.21
C VAL A 34 -1.46 3.73 6.91
N LEU A 35 -2.78 3.98 6.98
CA LEU A 35 -3.34 5.32 6.76
C LEU A 35 -2.82 6.34 7.77
N VAL A 36 -2.77 5.97 9.05
CA VAL A 36 -2.22 6.85 10.10
C VAL A 36 -0.75 7.14 9.83
N LEU A 37 0.05 6.12 9.51
CA LEU A 37 1.47 6.28 9.20
C LEU A 37 1.70 7.21 8.00
N VAL A 38 0.95 7.01 6.91
CA VAL A 38 1.04 7.85 5.71
C VAL A 38 0.66 9.30 6.02
N LEU A 39 -0.38 9.51 6.82
CA LEU A 39 -0.81 10.86 7.23
C LEU A 39 0.25 11.57 8.07
N LEU A 40 0.91 10.87 9.00
CA LEU A 40 2.00 11.44 9.79
C LEU A 40 3.21 11.83 8.91
N ILE A 41 3.61 10.93 8.01
CA ILE A 41 4.74 11.17 7.10
C ILE A 41 4.43 12.33 6.14
N SER A 42 3.21 12.38 5.59
CA SER A 42 2.84 13.45 4.65
C SER A 42 2.83 14.82 5.31
N ILE A 43 2.35 14.93 6.56
CA ILE A 43 2.41 16.17 7.34
C ILE A 43 3.87 16.55 7.60
N TYR A 44 4.70 15.60 8.04
CA TYR A 44 6.11 15.87 8.31
C TYR A 44 6.85 16.39 7.07
N LEU A 45 6.69 15.70 5.92
CA LEU A 45 7.29 16.13 4.66
C LEU A 45 6.74 17.47 4.20
N GLY A 46 5.42 17.69 4.28
CA GLY A 46 4.82 18.98 3.91
C GLY A 46 5.34 20.16 4.73
N VAL A 47 5.56 19.97 6.04
CA VAL A 47 6.19 21.00 6.89
C VAL A 47 7.64 21.22 6.48
N ALA A 48 8.40 20.15 6.21
CA ALA A 48 9.78 20.24 5.75
C ALA A 48 9.90 20.97 4.40
N ASP A 49 9.01 20.70 3.45
CA ASP A 49 8.98 21.34 2.13
C ASP A 49 8.68 22.84 2.23
N ILE A 50 7.73 23.23 3.09
CA ILE A 50 7.42 24.65 3.36
C ILE A 50 8.62 25.34 4.02
N GLY A 51 9.22 24.70 5.03
CA GLY A 51 10.40 25.22 5.71
C GLY A 51 11.57 25.43 4.76
N LEU A 52 11.85 24.43 3.91
CA LEU A 52 12.92 24.49 2.92
C LEU A 52 12.65 25.54 1.85
N THR A 53 11.41 25.63 1.33
CA THR A 53 11.04 26.64 0.33
C THR A 53 11.24 28.07 0.86
N ASN A 54 10.83 28.32 2.11
CA ASN A 54 11.03 29.62 2.74
C ASN A 54 12.52 29.91 2.96
N PHE A 55 13.30 28.92 3.40
CA PHE A 55 14.74 29.07 3.59
C PHE A 55 15.48 29.37 2.28
N VAL A 56 15.17 28.62 1.21
CA VAL A 56 15.75 28.82 -0.11
C VAL A 56 15.42 30.21 -0.67
N ARG A 57 14.19 30.70 -0.47
CA ARG A 57 13.82 32.08 -0.87
C ARG A 57 14.64 33.15 -0.15
N VAL A 58 14.89 32.98 1.14
CA VAL A 58 15.71 33.92 1.93
C VAL A 58 17.18 33.92 1.49
N VAL A 59 17.70 32.78 1.05
CA VAL A 59 19.11 32.66 0.60
C VAL A 59 19.33 33.16 -0.84
N LEU A 60 18.31 33.05 -1.71
CA LEU A 60 18.38 33.48 -3.12
C LEU A 60 18.00 34.95 -3.35
N GLN A 61 17.43 35.62 -2.36
CA GLN A 61 17.28 37.08 -2.34
C GLN A 61 18.54 37.75 -1.78
#